data_AF-A0A7S0UJB6-F1
#
_entry.id   AF-A0A7S0UJB6-F1
#
_cell.length_a   1.000
_cell.length_b   1.000
_cell.length_c   1.000
_cell.angle_alpha   90.00
_cell.angle_beta   90.00
_cell.angle_gamma   90.00
#
_symmetry.space_group_name_H-M   'P 1'
#
loop_
_entity.id
_entity.type
_entity.pdbx_description
1 polymer ?
#
loop_
_entity_poly.entity_id
_entity_poly.type
_entity_poly.pdbx_seq_one_letter_code
_entity_poly.pdbx_strand_id
1 'polypeptide(L)'
;DKLRAMGPHVFLEGTMKGDLTIRLDQDGASMACFYNNLVPRWPDDEMENSQQNQMPNTNASCVVKVDAYKLSSCLQWQHPQQEWILPVTSCLLGMVSNEMLVLHILLKPEQVGFFTYYLPVQFLREDEDLM
;
A
#
# COMPACT_ATOMS: atom_id res chain seq x y z
N ASP A 1 -0.13 -4.03 -14.93
CA ASP A 1 0.55 -4.44 -16.18
C ASP A 1 2.01 -4.04 -16.29
N LYS A 2 2.38 -2.75 -16.26
CA LYS A 2 3.80 -2.35 -16.37
C LYS A 2 4.70 -2.91 -15.26
N LEU A 3 4.18 -3.05 -14.03
CA LEU A 3 4.92 -3.63 -12.89
C LEU A 3 5.32 -5.10 -13.11
N ARG A 4 4.47 -5.90 -13.79
CA ARG A 4 4.74 -7.32 -14.06
C ARG A 4 5.85 -7.52 -15.08
N ALA A 5 6.02 -6.56 -15.99
CA ALA A 5 6.95 -6.68 -17.10
C ALA A 5 8.42 -6.49 -16.69
N MET A 6 8.68 -5.94 -15.50
CA MET A 6 10.03 -5.49 -15.11
C MET A 6 10.63 -6.21 -13.91
N GLY A 7 9.87 -7.04 -13.18
CA GLY A 7 10.45 -7.77 -12.07
C GLY A 7 9.47 -8.66 -11.33
N PRO A 8 9.97 -9.69 -10.61
CA PRO A 8 9.13 -10.56 -9.79
C PRO A 8 8.65 -9.88 -8.51
N HIS A 9 9.35 -8.86 -8.02
CA HIS A 9 9.07 -8.20 -6.74
C HIS A 9 8.96 -6.69 -6.90
N VAL A 10 8.18 -6.09 -6.01
CA VAL A 10 8.01 -4.65 -5.89
C VAL A 10 8.19 -4.27 -4.42
N PHE A 11 8.89 -3.18 -4.17
CA PHE A 11 9.00 -2.57 -2.85
C PHE A 11 7.98 -1.43 -2.75
N LEU A 12 7.25 -1.39 -1.66
CA LEU A 12 6.38 -0.27 -1.30
C LEU A 12 6.94 0.35 -0.04
N GLU A 13 7.19 1.64 -0.08
CA GLU A 13 7.63 2.45 1.06
C GLU A 13 6.58 3.52 1.32
N GLY A 14 5.93 3.46 2.47
CA GLY A 14 4.89 4.40 2.87
C GLY A 14 5.32 5.17 4.11
N THR A 15 4.89 6.43 4.21
CA THR A 15 5.13 7.27 5.39
C THR A 15 3.82 7.83 5.93
N MET A 16 3.78 8.09 7.24
CA MET A 16 2.66 8.79 7.87
C MET A 16 2.60 10.29 7.52
N LYS A 17 3.46 10.78 6.61
CA LYS A 17 3.37 12.12 6.02
C LYS A 17 2.51 12.16 4.76
N GLY A 18 2.07 11.00 4.27
CA GLY A 18 1.27 10.90 3.05
C GLY A 18 2.10 10.64 1.80
N ASP A 19 3.32 10.12 1.95
CA ASP A 19 4.17 9.72 0.84
C ASP A 19 4.11 8.20 0.65
N LEU A 20 4.06 7.77 -0.60
CA LEU A 20 4.17 6.37 -1.01
C LEU A 20 5.10 6.26 -2.22
N THR A 21 6.17 5.49 -2.07
CA THR A 21 7.08 5.13 -3.15
C THR A 21 6.86 3.68 -3.53
N ILE A 22 6.66 3.42 -4.83
CA ILE A 22 6.62 2.08 -5.41
C ILE A 22 7.89 1.89 -6.21
N ARG A 23 8.80 1.05 -5.74
CA ARG A 23 10.11 0.79 -6.35
C ARG A 23 10.21 -0.62 -6.92
N LEU A 24 10.90 -0.73 -8.05
CA LEU A 24 11.24 -1.96 -8.73
C LEU A 24 12.73 -1.92 -9.05
N ASP A 25 13.45 -2.93 -8.56
CA ASP A 25 14.87 -3.11 -8.83
C ASP A 25 15.06 -4.40 -9.63
N GLN A 26 15.71 -4.27 -10.78
CA GLN A 26 16.12 -5.38 -11.65
C GLN A 26 17.58 -5.19 -12.04
N ASP A 27 18.29 -6.29 -12.33
CA ASP A 27 19.69 -6.26 -12.73
C ASP A 27 19.95 -5.24 -13.86
N GLY A 28 20.56 -4.10 -13.51
CA GLY A 28 20.91 -3.02 -14.43
C GLY A 28 19.88 -1.90 -14.62
N ALA A 29 18.70 -1.97 -13.97
CA ALA A 29 17.71 -0.90 -14.03
C ALA A 29 16.87 -0.82 -12.74
N SER A 30 16.67 0.41 -12.25
CA SER A 30 15.75 0.71 -11.16
C SER A 30 14.67 1.67 -11.64
N MET A 31 13.43 1.45 -11.20
CA MET A 31 12.31 2.36 -11.44
C MET A 31 11.61 2.64 -10.12
N ALA A 32 11.28 3.91 -9.90
CA ALA A 32 10.49 4.35 -8.76
C ALA A 32 9.33 5.23 -9.23
N CYS A 33 8.14 4.98 -8.66
CA CYS A 33 6.96 5.82 -8.81
C CYS A 33 6.66 6.47 -7.46
N PHE A 34 6.48 7.79 -7.45
CA PHE A 34 6.27 8.57 -6.24
C PHE A 34 4.84 9.11 -6.20
N TYR A 35 4.15 8.86 -5.10
CA TYR A 35 2.83 9.40 -4.78
C TYR A 35 2.95 10.25 -3.53
N ASN A 36 2.46 11.49 -3.61
CA ASN A 36 2.48 12.44 -2.50
C ASN A 36 1.06 12.90 -2.18
N ASN A 37 0.87 13.52 -1.02
CA ASN A 37 -0.42 14.04 -0.54
C ASN A 37 -1.49 12.95 -0.33
N LEU A 38 -1.08 11.72 0.00
CA LEU A 38 -2.01 10.71 0.51
C LEU A 38 -2.48 11.12 1.91
N VAL A 39 -3.70 10.72 2.29
CA VAL A 39 -4.25 11.02 3.62
C VAL A 39 -3.94 9.87 4.57
N PRO A 40 -3.04 10.05 5.56
CA PRO A 40 -2.76 9.03 6.57
C PRO A 40 -4.00 8.80 7.44
N ARG A 41 -4.24 7.54 7.84
CA ARG A 41 -5.32 7.18 8.77
C ARG A 41 -4.69 6.78 10.10
N TRP A 42 -5.13 7.44 11.17
CA TRP A 42 -4.74 7.13 12.54
C TRP A 42 -5.85 6.30 13.19
N PRO A 43 -5.54 5.34 14.07
CA PRO A 43 -6.56 4.63 14.84
C PRO A 43 -7.35 5.62 15.71
N ASP A 44 -8.69 5.53 15.67
CA ASP A 44 -9.57 6.43 16.44
C ASP A 44 -9.36 6.26 17.97
N ASP A 45 -8.89 5.09 18.41
CA ASP A 45 -8.61 4.78 19.82
C ASP A 45 -7.48 5.65 20.43
N GLU A 46 -6.60 6.24 19.61
CA GLU A 46 -5.57 7.18 20.07
C GLU A 46 -6.11 8.62 20.24
N MET A 47 -7.31 8.92 19.74
CA MET A 47 -7.91 10.25 19.85
C MET A 47 -8.88 10.38 21.03
N GLU A 48 -9.54 9.31 21.46
CA GLU A 48 -10.57 9.39 22.51
C GLU A 48 -10.01 9.27 23.95
N ASN A 49 -8.84 8.66 24.15
CA ASN A 49 -8.31 8.35 25.49
C ASN A 49 -7.04 9.10 25.91
N SER A 50 -6.54 10.05 25.12
CA SER A 50 -5.25 10.70 25.39
C SER A 50 -5.40 12.17 25.80
N GLN A 51 -5.94 12.40 27.00
CA GLN A 51 -5.48 13.53 27.82
C GLN A 51 -4.02 13.27 28.27
N GLN A 52 -3.05 13.33 27.33
CA GLN A 52 -1.60 13.60 27.52
C GLN A 52 -0.78 13.18 26.28
N ASN A 53 -0.44 14.17 25.44
CA ASN A 53 0.89 14.40 24.86
C ASN A 53 1.64 13.36 23.99
N GLN A 54 1.02 12.34 23.41
CA GLN A 54 1.66 11.59 22.32
C GLN A 54 1.01 11.95 20.99
N MET A 55 1.56 12.98 20.32
CA MET A 55 1.32 13.13 18.88
C MET A 55 1.70 11.80 18.23
N PRO A 56 0.83 11.23 17.41
CA PRO A 56 1.15 9.97 16.79
C PRO A 56 2.36 10.19 15.87
N ASN A 57 3.27 9.21 15.82
CA ASN A 57 4.61 9.41 15.25
C ASN A 57 4.52 9.77 13.76
N THR A 58 4.53 11.06 13.45
CA THR A 58 4.45 11.60 12.08
C THR A 58 5.66 11.24 11.22
N ASN A 59 6.71 10.70 11.82
CA ASN A 59 7.89 10.20 11.13
C ASN A 59 7.88 8.67 10.94
N ALA A 60 6.79 7.98 11.28
CA ALA A 60 6.69 6.55 11.02
C ALA A 60 6.72 6.27 9.51
N SER A 61 7.54 5.29 9.12
CA SER A 61 7.62 4.75 7.77
C SER A 61 7.55 3.23 7.81
N CYS A 62 7.15 2.63 6.70
CA CYS A 62 7.09 1.19 6.54
C CYS A 62 7.53 0.82 5.13
N VAL A 63 8.40 -0.16 5.02
CA VAL A 63 8.80 -0.77 3.75
C VAL A 63 8.29 -2.20 3.72
N VAL A 64 7.70 -2.61 2.60
CA VAL A 64 7.32 -4.00 2.36
C VAL A 64 7.71 -4.44 0.97
N LYS A 65 8.11 -5.70 0.84
CA LYS A 65 8.42 -6.35 -0.43
C LYS A 65 7.33 -7.35 -0.77
N VAL A 66 6.71 -7.19 -1.94
CA VAL A 66 5.60 -8.05 -2.38
C VAL A 66 5.86 -8.62 -3.76
N ASP A 67 5.22 -9.75 -4.04
CA ASP A 67 5.19 -10.33 -5.38
C ASP A 67 4.41 -9.43 -6.34
N ALA A 68 5.04 -9.06 -7.47
CA ALA A 68 4.49 -8.14 -8.46
C ALA A 68 3.24 -8.69 -9.14
N TYR A 69 3.17 -10.02 -9.34
CA TYR A 69 2.03 -10.66 -9.97
C TYR A 69 0.81 -10.62 -9.06
N LYS A 70 0.99 -10.95 -7.77
CA LYS A 70 -0.06 -10.88 -6.74
C LYS A 70 -0.59 -9.45 -6.59
N LEU A 71 0.30 -8.47 -6.44
CA LEU A 71 -0.10 -7.06 -6.34
C LEU A 71 -0.89 -6.61 -7.57
N SER A 72 -0.39 -6.90 -8.76
CA SER A 72 -1.09 -6.52 -9.99
C SER A 72 -2.40 -7.30 -10.19
N SER A 73 -2.56 -8.51 -9.65
CA SER A 73 -3.84 -9.23 -9.66
C SER A 73 -4.87 -8.54 -8.77
N CYS A 74 -4.45 -8.07 -7.59
CA CYS A 74 -5.30 -7.33 -6.66
C CYS A 74 -5.75 -5.96 -7.19
N LEU A 75 -5.12 -5.45 -8.25
CA LEU A 75 -5.46 -4.16 -8.88
C LEU A 75 -6.22 -4.32 -10.20
N GLN A 76 -6.58 -5.54 -10.63
CA GLN A 76 -7.24 -5.78 -11.92
C GLN A 76 -8.60 -5.10 -12.08
N TRP A 77 -9.30 -4.85 -10.98
CA TRP A 77 -10.58 -4.13 -10.96
C TRP A 77 -10.46 -2.66 -11.42
N GLN A 78 -9.24 -2.10 -11.48
CA GLN A 78 -8.99 -0.75 -12.00
C GLN A 78 -8.86 -0.72 -13.53
N HIS A 79 -8.81 -1.89 -14.18
CA HIS A 79 -8.42 -1.95 -15.58
C HIS A 79 -9.54 -1.42 -16.49
N PRO A 80 -9.29 -0.39 -17.31
CA PRO A 80 -10.34 0.29 -18.09
C PRO A 80 -10.91 -0.56 -19.23
N GLN A 81 -10.29 -1.70 -19.56
CA GLN A 81 -10.82 -2.64 -20.55
C GLN A 81 -11.87 -3.61 -19.98
N GLN A 82 -12.18 -3.54 -18.67
CA GLN A 82 -13.29 -4.31 -18.13
C GLN A 82 -14.60 -3.64 -18.54
N GLU A 83 -15.55 -4.41 -19.07
CA GLU A 83 -16.89 -3.94 -19.47
C GLU A 83 -17.66 -3.28 -18.31
N TRP A 84 -17.23 -3.52 -17.07
CA TRP A 84 -17.85 -3.04 -15.84
C TRP A 84 -16.83 -2.23 -15.04
N ILE A 85 -17.04 -0.92 -14.94
CA ILE A 85 -16.25 -0.07 -14.04
C ILE A 85 -16.77 -0.28 -12.62
N LEU A 86 -15.91 -0.79 -11.74
CA LEU A 86 -16.27 -0.97 -10.34
C LEU A 86 -16.40 0.41 -9.67
N PRO A 87 -17.57 0.77 -9.11
CA PRO A 87 -17.76 2.09 -8.54
C PRO A 87 -17.10 2.13 -7.16
N VAL A 88 -15.93 2.75 -7.04
CA VAL A 88 -15.15 2.82 -5.79
C VAL A 88 -15.34 4.17 -5.08
N THR A 89 -15.55 4.11 -3.76
CA THR A 89 -15.63 5.27 -2.86
C THR A 89 -14.26 5.63 -2.33
N SER A 90 -13.55 4.66 -1.75
CA SER A 90 -12.26 4.86 -1.11
C SER A 90 -11.40 3.61 -1.22
N CYS A 91 -10.09 3.82 -1.14
CA CYS A 91 -9.07 2.79 -1.17
C CYS A 91 -8.11 3.05 0.00
N LEU A 92 -7.92 2.06 0.87
CA LEU A 92 -6.99 2.12 1.99
C LEU A 92 -5.87 1.10 1.78
N LEU A 93 -4.63 1.57 1.93
CA LEU A 93 -3.44 0.74 1.89
C LEU A 93 -2.86 0.64 3.30
N GLY A 94 -2.98 -0.53 3.91
CA GLY A 94 -2.34 -0.87 5.17
C GLY A 94 -1.03 -1.60 4.92
N MET A 95 0.03 -1.20 5.62
CA MET A 95 1.35 -1.81 5.50
C MET A 95 1.80 -2.27 6.88
N VAL A 96 2.12 -3.55 7.02
CA VAL A 96 2.64 -4.14 8.26
C VAL A 96 3.99 -4.77 7.95
N SER A 97 5.04 -4.19 8.53
CA SER A 97 6.43 -4.61 8.25
C SER A 97 6.60 -6.11 8.49
N ASN A 98 7.19 -6.80 7.51
CA ASN A 98 7.45 -8.24 7.54
C ASN A 98 6.25 -9.18 7.78
N GLU A 99 5.01 -8.66 7.74
CA GLU A 99 3.81 -9.47 7.91
C GLU A 99 2.92 -9.47 6.67
N MET A 100 2.38 -8.31 6.28
CA MET A 100 1.41 -8.23 5.19
C MET A 100 1.21 -6.82 4.61
N LEU A 101 0.73 -6.79 3.37
CA LEU A 101 0.14 -5.62 2.72
C LEU A 101 -1.37 -5.83 2.64
N VAL A 102 -2.15 -4.84 3.10
CA VAL A 102 -3.61 -4.88 3.13
C VAL A 102 -4.15 -3.82 2.17
N LEU A 103 -5.01 -4.23 1.24
CA LEU A 103 -5.71 -3.32 0.33
C LEU A 103 -7.21 -3.44 0.58
N HIS A 104 -7.82 -2.41 1.15
CA HIS A 104 -9.24 -2.37 1.46
C HIS A 104 -9.97 -1.39 0.54
N ILE A 105 -11.01 -1.87 -0.15
CA ILE A 105 -11.77 -1.11 -1.14
C ILE A 105 -13.22 -1.01 -0.69
N LEU A 106 -13.73 0.22 -0.59
CA LEU A 106 -15.13 0.51 -0.31
C LEU A 106 -15.86 0.86 -1.61
N LEU A 107 -17.02 0.23 -1.85
CA LEU A 107 -17.81 0.44 -3.06
C LEU A 107 -18.81 1.58 -2.93
N LYS A 108 -19.28 2.13 -4.05
CA LYS A 108 -20.38 3.11 -4.13
C LYS A 108 -21.69 2.42 -4.53
N PRO A 109 -22.83 2.86 -3.95
CA PRO A 109 -22.90 3.62 -2.69
C PRO A 109 -22.29 2.80 -1.53
N GLU A 110 -21.86 3.44 -0.45
CA GLU A 110 -21.13 2.79 0.67
C GLU A 110 -21.88 1.57 1.26
N GLN A 111 -23.20 1.51 1.07
CA GLN A 111 -24.07 0.41 1.50
C GLN A 111 -23.94 -0.88 0.66
N VAL A 112 -23.26 -0.83 -0.49
CA VAL A 112 -23.05 -2.00 -1.35
C VAL A 112 -22.06 -2.99 -0.72
N GLY A 113 -21.10 -2.46 0.07
CA GLY A 113 -20.12 -3.25 0.79
C GLY A 113 -18.67 -2.93 0.39
N PHE A 114 -17.78 -3.86 0.73
CA PHE A 114 -16.34 -3.73 0.56
C PHE A 114 -15.71 -5.07 0.21
N PHE A 115 -14.45 -5.03 -0.23
CA PHE A 115 -13.59 -6.19 -0.28
C PHE A 115 -12.17 -5.82 0.17
N THR A 116 -11.47 -6.80 0.74
CA THR A 116 -10.12 -6.63 1.27
C THR A 116 -9.21 -7.69 0.68
N TYR A 117 -8.06 -7.27 0.16
CA TYR A 117 -6.96 -8.18 -0.17
C TYR A 117 -5.92 -8.18 0.94
N TYR A 118 -5.50 -9.38 1.33
CA TYR A 118 -4.34 -9.60 2.20
C TYR A 118 -3.24 -10.20 1.34
N LEU A 119 -2.15 -9.46 1.16
CA LEU A 119 -1.02 -9.90 0.37
C LEU A 119 0.14 -10.25 1.31
N PRO A 120 0.67 -11.48 1.25
CA PRO A 120 1.85 -11.83 2.04
C PRO A 120 3.05 -11.04 1.51
N VAL A 121 3.85 -10.53 2.44
CA VAL A 121 5.12 -9.86 2.13
C VAL A 121 6.27 -10.85 2.23
N GLN A 122 7.35 -10.56 1.52
CA GLN A 122 8.63 -11.23 1.74
C GLN A 122 9.33 -10.60 2.93
N PHE A 123 9.98 -11.44 3.73
CA PHE A 123 10.76 -10.99 4.87
C PHE A 123 11.96 -10.17 4.38
N LEU A 124 12.04 -8.93 4.85
CA LEU A 124 13.17 -8.03 4.69
C LEU A 124 14.06 -8.16 5.92
N ARG A 125 15.36 -8.39 5.68
CA ARG A 125 16.38 -8.30 6.72
C ARG A 125 16.76 -6.82 6.88
N GLU A 126 17.24 -6.44 8.07
CA GLU A 126 17.60 -5.04 8.39
C GLU A 126 18.58 -4.41 7.38
N ASP A 127 19.42 -5.22 6.71
CA ASP A 127 20.35 -4.75 5.67
C ASP A 127 19.67 -4.45 4.31
N GLU A 128 18.50 -5.04 4.03
CA GLU A 128 17.72 -4.80 2.81
C GLU A 128 16.80 -3.58 2.93
N ASP A 129 16.54 -3.09 4.15
CA ASP A 129 15.77 -1.85 4.38
C ASP A 129 16.55 -0.58 4.03
N LEU A 130 17.88 -0.67 3.88
CA LEU A 130 18.81 0.45 3.67
C LEU A 130 19.34 0.61 2.23
N MET A 131 18.97 -0.29 1.31
CA MET A 131 19.32 -0.24 -0.12
C MET A 131 18.12 0.16 -0.97
#